data_AF-A0A2G9ZCX5-F1
#
_entry.id   AF-A0A2G9ZCX5-F1
#
_cell.length_a   1.000
_cell.length_b   1.000
_cell.length_c   1.000
_cell.angle_alpha   90.00
_cell.angle_beta   90.00
_cell.angle_gamma   90.00
#
_symmetry.space_group_name_H-M   'P 1'
#
loop_
_entity.id
_entity.type
_entity.pdbx_description
1 polymer ?
#
loop_
_entity_poly.entity_id
_entity_poly.type
_entity_poly.pdbx_seq_one_letter_code
_entity_poly.pdbx_strand_id
1 'polypeptide(L)'
;MKEKNNKQKKWNSENLGGKASLSWTLADFEIWEEEPPDCLLKYQGKTEGQLMSDAEIEDWAADNFKALSVLKEENSETFERVYQDFLSDLIYLKQLGRIEEEIFDELSNRDIYDF
;
A
#
# COMPACT_ATOMS: atom_id res chain seq x y z
N MET A 1 9.22 7.30 24.32
CA MET A 1 8.41 8.37 23.68
C MET A 1 9.23 9.38 22.87
N LYS A 2 10.26 10.06 23.42
CA LYS A 2 11.05 11.06 22.64
C LYS A 2 11.75 10.47 21.40
N GLU A 3 12.28 9.26 21.51
CA GLU A 3 13.00 8.60 20.42
C GLU A 3 12.09 8.13 19.27
N LYS A 4 10.91 7.57 19.59
CA LYS A 4 9.85 7.23 18.61
C LYS A 4 9.48 8.43 17.74
N ASN A 5 9.20 9.55 18.41
CA ASN A 5 8.80 10.78 17.75
C ASN A 5 9.91 11.30 16.82
N ASN A 6 11.18 11.06 17.16
CA ASN A 6 12.32 11.39 16.30
C ASN A 6 12.44 10.44 15.09
N LYS A 7 12.22 9.13 15.28
CA LYS A 7 12.25 8.14 14.18
C LYS A 7 11.11 8.37 13.17
N GLN A 8 9.89 8.57 13.64
CA GLN A 8 8.74 8.88 12.79
C GLN A 8 8.90 10.24 12.07
N LYS A 9 9.41 11.28 12.76
CA LYS A 9 9.72 12.56 12.10
C LYS A 9 10.78 12.43 11.01
N LYS A 10 11.84 11.66 11.27
CA LYS A 10 12.87 11.38 10.28
C LYS A 10 12.28 10.63 9.09
N TRP A 11 11.50 9.58 9.34
CA TRP A 11 10.81 8.82 8.29
C TRP A 11 9.92 9.72 7.44
N ASN A 12 9.10 10.57 8.05
CA ASN A 12 8.23 11.52 7.33
C ASN A 12 9.03 12.54 6.51
N SER A 13 10.20 12.98 7.00
CA SER A 13 11.07 13.90 6.25
C SER A 13 11.77 13.25 5.07
N GLU A 14 12.04 11.94 5.15
CA GLU A 14 12.67 11.16 4.08
C GLU A 14 11.63 10.67 3.05
N ASN A 15 10.36 10.55 3.44
CA ASN A 15 9.25 10.08 2.61
C ASN A 15 8.15 11.16 2.54
N LEU A 16 8.49 12.31 1.96
CA LEU A 16 7.56 13.43 1.76
C LEU A 16 6.47 13.01 0.77
N GLY A 17 5.30 12.62 1.30
CA GLY A 17 4.20 12.04 0.53
C GLY A 17 3.76 10.65 1.02
N GLY A 18 4.47 10.10 2.01
CA GLY A 18 4.25 8.73 2.46
C GLY A 18 5.02 7.72 1.63
N LYS A 19 4.92 6.46 2.03
CA LYS A 19 5.53 5.32 1.36
C LYS A 19 4.43 4.31 1.12
N ALA A 20 4.35 3.80 -0.10
CA ALA A 20 3.42 2.73 -0.49
C ALA A 20 3.48 1.60 0.55
N SER A 21 2.32 1.20 1.10
CA SER A 21 2.24 0.21 2.18
C SER A 21 2.93 -1.11 1.80
N LEU A 22 2.75 -1.55 0.55
CA LEU A 22 3.37 -2.77 0.03
C LEU A 22 4.89 -2.68 -0.11
N SER A 23 5.45 -1.47 -0.03
CA SER A 23 6.91 -1.25 -0.03
C SER A 23 7.51 -1.17 1.37
N TRP A 24 6.69 -1.30 2.42
CA TRP A 24 7.16 -1.32 3.79
C TRP A 24 8.02 -2.55 4.06
N THR A 25 9.05 -2.31 4.87
CA THR A 25 9.97 -3.30 5.41
C THR A 25 9.67 -3.52 6.89
N LEU A 26 10.23 -4.57 7.50
CA LEU A 26 10.13 -4.77 8.95
C LEU A 26 10.49 -3.50 9.76
N ALA A 27 11.49 -2.74 9.32
CA ALA A 27 11.89 -1.50 9.99
C ALA A 27 10.82 -0.41 9.92
N ASP A 28 10.04 -0.35 8.84
CA ASP A 28 8.93 0.58 8.71
C ASP A 28 7.83 0.22 9.73
N PHE A 29 7.42 -1.06 9.80
CA PHE A 29 6.46 -1.55 10.80
C PHE A 29 6.93 -1.28 12.24
N GLU A 30 8.22 -1.49 12.55
CA GLU A 30 8.78 -1.17 13.87
C GLU A 30 8.73 0.34 14.20
N ILE A 31 8.93 1.23 13.22
CA ILE A 31 8.83 2.68 13.41
C ILE A 31 7.38 3.09 13.75
N TRP A 32 6.41 2.43 13.12
CA TRP A 32 4.99 2.70 13.29
C TRP A 32 4.35 1.93 14.46
N GLU A 33 5.05 0.95 15.04
CA GLU A 33 4.56 0.03 16.07
C GLU A 33 3.35 -0.79 15.59
N GLU A 34 3.38 -1.16 14.30
CA GLU A 34 2.38 -2.01 13.66
C GLU A 34 2.90 -3.44 13.57
N GLU A 35 1.97 -4.41 13.58
CA GLU A 35 2.31 -5.82 13.44
C GLU A 35 2.65 -6.11 11.96
N PRO A 36 3.87 -6.56 11.65
CA PRO A 36 4.23 -6.88 10.28
C PRO A 36 3.56 -8.19 9.84
N PRO A 37 3.25 -8.35 8.54
CA PRO A 37 2.85 -9.63 7.97
C PRO A 37 3.86 -10.75 8.26
N ASP A 38 3.34 -11.96 8.52
CA ASP A 38 4.14 -13.17 8.78
C ASP A 38 5.19 -13.45 7.70
N CYS A 39 4.92 -13.06 6.45
CA CYS A 39 5.85 -13.25 5.34
C CYS A 39 7.12 -12.42 5.53
N LEU A 40 7.03 -11.19 6.04
CA LEU A 40 8.19 -10.32 6.29
C LEU A 40 9.06 -10.84 7.43
N LEU A 41 8.47 -11.46 8.46
CA LEU A 41 9.21 -12.09 9.56
C LEU A 41 10.10 -13.24 9.08
N LYS A 42 9.70 -13.93 8.01
CA LYS A 42 10.42 -15.07 7.42
C LYS A 42 11.48 -14.65 6.40
N TYR A 43 11.30 -13.52 5.72
CA TYR A 43 12.15 -13.09 4.61
C TYR A 43 12.70 -11.67 4.83
N GLN A 44 13.80 -11.60 5.59
CA GLN A 44 14.48 -10.33 5.89
C GLN A 44 14.96 -9.62 4.62
N GLY A 45 14.77 -8.30 4.58
CA GLY A 45 15.22 -7.44 3.48
C GLY A 45 14.32 -7.43 2.24
N LYS A 46 13.15 -8.08 2.31
CA LYS A 46 12.09 -7.99 1.32
C LYS A 46 10.97 -7.07 1.81
N THR A 47 10.15 -6.60 0.88
CA THR A 47 8.91 -5.87 1.15
C THR A 47 7.70 -6.80 0.96
N GLU A 48 6.54 -6.41 1.47
CA GLU A 48 5.32 -7.20 1.33
C GLU A 48 4.97 -7.46 -0.14
N GLY A 49 4.98 -6.42 -0.99
CA GLY A 49 4.71 -6.55 -2.42
C GLY A 49 5.72 -7.42 -3.17
N GLN A 50 6.95 -7.57 -2.66
CA GLN A 50 7.92 -8.52 -3.22
C GLN A 50 7.61 -9.98 -2.84
N LEU A 51 6.89 -10.21 -1.74
CA LEU A 51 6.61 -11.53 -1.19
C LEU A 51 5.23 -12.05 -1.54
N MET A 52 4.27 -11.18 -1.84
CA MET A 52 2.95 -11.58 -2.33
C MET A 52 3.10 -12.45 -3.58
N SER A 53 2.28 -13.48 -3.71
CA SER A 53 2.05 -14.21 -4.95
C SER A 53 1.10 -13.45 -5.88
N ASP A 54 1.00 -13.86 -7.13
CA ASP A 54 0.12 -13.19 -8.10
C ASP A 54 -1.36 -13.30 -7.67
N ALA A 55 -1.75 -14.46 -7.10
CA ALA A 55 -3.07 -14.64 -6.50
C ALA A 55 -3.32 -13.70 -5.31
N GLU A 56 -2.32 -13.52 -4.43
CA GLU A 56 -2.44 -12.57 -3.31
C GLU A 56 -2.55 -11.11 -3.80
N ILE A 57 -1.92 -10.76 -4.92
CA ILE A 57 -2.06 -9.43 -5.54
C ILE A 57 -3.47 -9.24 -6.10
N GLU A 58 -4.02 -10.24 -6.76
CA GLU A 58 -5.40 -10.21 -7.26
C GLU A 58 -6.41 -10.05 -6.11
N ASP A 59 -6.27 -10.85 -5.06
CA ASP A 59 -7.13 -10.78 -3.86
C ASP A 59 -7.01 -9.41 -3.17
N TRP A 60 -5.79 -8.91 -2.98
CA TRP A 60 -5.54 -7.59 -2.41
C TRP A 60 -6.19 -6.48 -3.24
N ALA A 61 -6.09 -6.54 -4.57
CA ALA A 61 -6.70 -5.55 -5.45
C ALA A 61 -8.23 -5.59 -5.34
N ALA A 62 -8.84 -6.79 -5.32
CA ALA A 62 -10.28 -6.98 -5.17
C ALA A 62 -10.80 -6.44 -3.84
N ASP A 63 -10.09 -6.70 -2.74
CA ASP A 63 -10.45 -6.20 -1.40
C ASP A 63 -10.36 -4.68 -1.32
N ASN A 64 -9.30 -4.08 -1.91
CA ASN A 64 -9.18 -2.62 -1.98
C ASN A 64 -10.32 -1.99 -2.77
N PHE A 65 -10.72 -2.56 -3.92
CA PHE A 65 -11.87 -2.03 -4.67
C PHE A 65 -13.15 -2.06 -3.85
N LYS A 66 -13.41 -3.15 -3.12
CA LYS A 66 -14.59 -3.27 -2.27
C LYS A 66 -14.57 -2.27 -1.12
N ALA A 67 -13.42 -2.03 -0.51
CA ALA A 67 -13.28 -1.02 0.54
C ALA A 67 -13.50 0.39 -0.03
N LEU A 68 -12.88 0.69 -1.18
CA LEU A 68 -13.00 1.97 -1.86
C LEU A 68 -14.43 2.27 -2.32
N SER A 69 -15.18 1.27 -2.80
CA SER A 69 -16.57 1.46 -3.22
C SER A 69 -17.46 1.87 -2.04
N VAL A 70 -17.29 1.23 -0.88
CA VAL A 70 -18.03 1.59 0.34
C VAL A 70 -17.63 2.98 0.84
N LEU A 71 -16.33 3.26 0.92
CA LEU A 71 -15.83 4.55 1.40
C LEU A 71 -16.30 5.72 0.54
N LYS A 72 -16.42 5.51 -0.78
CA LYS A 72 -16.90 6.53 -1.70
C LYS A 72 -18.32 6.99 -1.39
N GLU A 73 -19.19 6.08 -1.00
CA GLU A 73 -20.59 6.38 -0.65
C GLU A 73 -20.70 7.06 0.72
N GLU A 74 -19.84 6.68 1.66
CA GLU A 74 -19.95 7.10 3.06
C GLU A 74 -19.11 8.34 3.42
N ASN A 75 -17.92 8.49 2.82
CA ASN A 75 -16.94 9.51 3.21
C ASN A 75 -15.94 9.82 2.08
N SER A 76 -16.22 10.87 1.29
CA SER A 76 -15.40 11.26 0.14
C SER A 76 -13.96 11.64 0.50
N GLU A 77 -13.73 12.28 1.65
CA GLU A 77 -12.38 12.66 2.08
C GLU A 77 -11.53 11.41 2.42
N THR A 78 -12.13 10.45 3.12
CA THR A 78 -11.45 9.19 3.44
C THR A 78 -11.23 8.35 2.19
N PHE A 79 -12.19 8.33 1.27
CA PHE A 79 -12.03 7.71 -0.04
C PHE A 79 -10.83 8.27 -0.80
N GLU A 80 -10.72 9.60 -0.94
CA GLU A 80 -9.63 10.22 -1.68
C GLU A 80 -8.27 9.81 -1.11
N ARG A 81 -8.11 9.82 0.21
CA ARG A 81 -6.87 9.41 0.87
C ARG A 81 -6.54 7.94 0.60
N VAL A 82 -7.49 7.04 0.86
CA VAL A 82 -7.26 5.59 0.69
C VAL A 82 -7.02 5.25 -0.78
N TYR A 83 -7.65 5.97 -1.70
CA TYR A 83 -7.42 5.80 -3.13
C TYR A 83 -6.01 6.22 -3.55
N GLN A 84 -5.47 7.31 -2.99
CA GLN A 84 -4.07 7.71 -3.24
C GLN A 84 -3.07 6.69 -2.69
N ASP A 85 -3.36 6.10 -1.52
CA ASP A 85 -2.55 5.03 -0.94
C ASP A 85 -2.56 3.80 -1.86
N PHE A 86 -3.73 3.39 -2.35
CA PHE A 86 -3.90 2.30 -3.31
C PHE A 86 -3.13 2.54 -4.61
N LEU A 87 -3.22 3.74 -5.19
CA LEU A 87 -2.45 4.09 -6.40
C LEU A 87 -0.94 4.03 -6.16
N SER A 88 -0.48 4.45 -4.98
CA SER A 88 0.94 4.36 -4.62
C SER A 88 1.42 2.91 -4.57
N ASP A 89 0.59 2.00 -4.05
CA ASP A 89 0.86 0.56 -4.02
C ASP A 89 0.87 -0.07 -5.42
N LEU A 90 -0.06 0.32 -6.31
CA LEU A 90 -0.05 -0.12 -7.71
C LEU A 90 1.21 0.32 -8.45
N ILE A 91 1.62 1.58 -8.27
CA ILE A 91 2.88 2.09 -8.86
C ILE A 91 4.05 1.26 -8.38
N TYR A 92 4.07 0.90 -7.09
CA TYR A 92 5.13 0.08 -6.53
C TYR A 92 5.14 -1.35 -7.10
N LEU A 93 3.98 -2.01 -7.18
CA LEU A 93 3.86 -3.35 -7.78
C LEU A 93 4.31 -3.36 -9.25
N LYS A 94 3.96 -2.32 -10.00
CA LYS A 94 4.42 -2.12 -11.38
C LYS A 94 5.94 -1.95 -11.46
N GLN A 95 6.53 -1.14 -10.59
CA GLN A 95 7.99 -0.96 -10.52
C GLN A 95 8.73 -2.27 -10.20
N LEU A 96 8.11 -3.14 -9.41
CA LEU A 96 8.63 -4.48 -9.13
C LEU A 96 8.44 -5.47 -10.29
N GLY A 97 7.68 -5.10 -11.33
CA GLY A 97 7.30 -6.00 -12.42
C GLY A 97 6.31 -7.08 -11.99
N ARG A 98 5.53 -6.83 -10.93
CA ARG A 98 4.52 -7.77 -10.42
C ARG A 98 3.17 -7.64 -11.12
N ILE A 99 2.92 -6.48 -11.71
CA ILE A 99 1.78 -6.24 -12.60
C ILE A 99 2.29 -5.61 -13.89
N GLU A 100 1.63 -5.94 -14.99
CA GLU A 100 1.92 -5.37 -16.30
C GLU A 100 1.33 -3.95 -16.42
N GLU A 101 1.78 -3.20 -17.43
CA GLU A 101 1.27 -1.86 -17.74
C GLU A 101 -0.25 -1.88 -17.95
N GLU A 102 -0.74 -2.87 -18.69
CA GLU A 102 -2.17 -3.02 -19.01
C GLU A 102 -3.00 -3.22 -17.75
N ILE A 103 -2.55 -4.09 -16.84
CA ILE A 103 -3.19 -4.33 -15.54
C ILE A 103 -3.14 -3.06 -14.68
N PHE A 104 -2.00 -2.37 -14.65
CA PHE A 104 -1.87 -1.11 -13.93
C PHE A 104 -2.90 -0.09 -14.42
N ASP A 105 -2.99 0.11 -15.73
CA ASP A 105 -3.91 1.06 -16.35
C ASP A 105 -5.37 0.66 -16.08
N GLU A 106 -5.71 -0.62 -16.15
CA GLU A 106 -7.05 -1.12 -15.80
C GLU A 106 -7.40 -0.85 -14.35
N LEU A 107 -6.45 -1.07 -13.42
CA LEU A 107 -6.69 -0.91 -11.98
C LEU A 107 -6.69 0.57 -11.55
N SER A 108 -5.86 1.42 -12.16
CA SER A 108 -5.74 2.84 -11.83
C SER A 108 -6.78 3.72 -12.54
N ASN A 109 -7.29 3.27 -13.68
CA ASN A 109 -8.35 3.95 -14.43
C ASN A 109 -9.69 3.24 -14.32
N ARG A 110 -9.80 2.16 -13.53
CA ARG A 110 -11.09 1.57 -13.23
C ARG A 110 -11.92 2.69 -12.65
N ASP A 111 -12.91 3.13 -13.42
CA ASP A 111 -13.91 4.05 -12.94
C ASP A 111 -14.60 3.32 -11.77
N ILE A 112 -14.10 3.56 -10.56
CA ILE A 112 -14.82 3.30 -9.31
C ILE A 112 -16.12 4.16 -9.31
N TYR A 113 -16.39 4.89 -10.38
CA TYR A 113 -17.56 5.67 -10.74
C TYR A 113 -18.72 4.90 -11.37
N ASP A 114 -18.54 3.66 -11.85
CA ASP A 114 -19.60 2.89 -12.53
C ASP A 114 -19.89 1.50 -11.90
N PHE A 115 -20.01 1.43 -10.57
CA PHE A 115 -20.60 0.26 -9.88
C PHE A 115 -22.06 0.50 -9.50
#